data_AF-A0A2V8EEI5-F1
#
_entry.id   AF-A0A2V8EEI5-F1
#
_cell.length_a   1.000
_cell.length_b   1.000
_cell.length_c   1.000
_cell.angle_alpha   90.00
_cell.angle_beta   90.00
_cell.angle_gamma   90.00
#
_symmetry.space_group_name_H-M   'P 1'
#
loop_
_entity.id
_entity.type
_entity.pdbx_description
1 polymer ?
#
loop_
_entity_poly.entity_id
_entity_poly.type
_entity_poly.pdbx_seq_one_letter_code
_entity_poly.pdbx_strand_id
1 'polypeptide(L)'
;MGSACDLAIDRLPIPVRNLKKGLTRDQHFAPGTILRIEVDAQHPIGYGVAPETYGFYINSPFFSIVEGFASQRTTVVARYPNTNVIASGWLKGEELMAGRAAVVSVEMNPGRVVLFGLRPQHRAQTHATFPMLFNALYLAAAGDAPAKTSN
;
A
#
# COMPACT_ATOMS: atom_id res chain seq x y z
N MET A 1 -2.03 3.78 -8.19
CA MET A 1 -3.03 3.33 -7.18
C MET A 1 -3.98 2.35 -7.84
N GLY A 2 -4.40 1.28 -7.16
CA GLY A 2 -5.16 0.21 -7.81
C GLY A 2 -4.34 -0.43 -8.94
N SER A 3 -5.00 -0.91 -10.00
CA SER A 3 -4.33 -1.56 -11.15
C SER A 3 -3.26 -0.70 -11.84
N ALA A 4 -3.34 0.65 -11.74
CA ALA A 4 -2.31 1.54 -12.27
C ALA A 4 -0.92 1.33 -11.61
N CYS A 5 -0.84 0.67 -10.46
CA CYS A 5 0.43 0.27 -9.85
C CYS A 5 1.24 -0.69 -10.73
N ASP A 6 0.59 -1.47 -11.60
CA ASP A 6 1.29 -2.41 -12.49
C ASP A 6 2.23 -1.69 -13.45
N LEU A 7 1.89 -0.48 -13.90
CA LEU A 7 2.80 0.31 -14.75
C LEU A 7 4.12 0.60 -14.03
N ALA A 8 4.06 1.01 -12.76
CA ALA A 8 5.26 1.30 -11.98
C ALA A 8 6.06 0.01 -11.70
N ILE A 9 5.37 -1.07 -11.34
CA ILE A 9 6.00 -2.37 -11.07
C ILE A 9 6.67 -2.95 -12.32
N ASP A 10 6.04 -2.83 -13.49
CA ASP A 10 6.55 -3.43 -14.72
C ASP A 10 7.65 -2.58 -15.38
N ARG A 11 7.70 -1.26 -15.13
CA ARG A 11 8.59 -0.33 -15.84
C ARG A 11 9.68 0.30 -15.00
N LEU A 12 9.54 0.32 -13.67
CA LEU A 12 10.56 0.85 -12.78
C LEU A 12 11.31 -0.32 -12.12
N PRO A 13 12.60 -0.16 -11.83
CA PRO A 13 13.40 -1.22 -11.20
C PRO A 13 13.12 -1.29 -9.70
N ILE A 14 11.86 -1.51 -9.29
CA ILE A 14 11.43 -1.51 -7.88
C ILE A 14 11.25 -2.94 -7.33
N PRO A 15 11.63 -3.23 -6.07
CA PRO A 15 11.56 -4.57 -5.47
C PRO A 15 10.17 -4.94 -4.98
N VAL A 16 9.13 -4.71 -5.79
CA VAL A 16 7.74 -4.94 -5.40
C VAL A 16 7.06 -5.81 -6.45
N ARG A 17 6.37 -6.87 -6.02
CA ARG A 17 5.50 -7.67 -6.89
C ARG A 17 4.04 -7.46 -6.54
N ASN A 18 3.20 -7.32 -7.56
CA ASN A 18 1.75 -7.43 -7.41
C ASN A 18 1.34 -8.91 -7.36
N LEU A 19 0.90 -9.38 -6.20
CA LEU A 19 0.47 -10.75 -6.00
C LEU A 19 -0.91 -11.04 -6.62
N LYS A 20 -1.77 -10.03 -6.81
CA LYS A 20 -3.09 -10.20 -7.42
C LYS A 20 -3.01 -10.52 -8.92
N LYS A 21 -1.97 -10.05 -9.61
CA LYS A 21 -1.79 -10.19 -11.08
C LYS A 21 -1.79 -11.66 -11.55
N GLY A 22 -1.29 -12.57 -10.71
CA GLY A 22 -1.26 -14.02 -11.00
C GLY A 22 -2.53 -14.78 -10.62
N LEU A 23 -3.54 -14.12 -10.05
CA LEU A 23 -4.72 -14.78 -9.50
C LEU A 23 -5.94 -14.62 -10.41
N THR A 24 -6.58 -15.74 -10.71
CA THR A 24 -7.89 -15.77 -11.38
C THR A 24 -8.98 -15.18 -10.48
N ARG A 25 -10.14 -14.90 -11.08
CA ARG A 25 -11.32 -14.44 -10.34
C ARG A 25 -11.82 -15.47 -9.32
N ASP A 26 -11.70 -16.75 -9.64
CA ASP A 26 -12.13 -17.82 -8.72
C ASP A 26 -11.18 -18.05 -7.56
N GLN A 27 -9.92 -17.64 -7.68
CA GLN A 27 -8.98 -17.66 -6.57
C GLN A 27 -9.14 -16.42 -5.69
N HIS A 28 -9.33 -15.25 -6.30
CA HIS A 28 -9.43 -14.00 -5.57
C HIS A 28 -10.38 -13.01 -6.26
N PHE A 29 -11.44 -12.60 -5.54
CA PHE A 29 -12.42 -11.62 -5.99
C PHE A 29 -12.99 -10.81 -4.82
N ALA A 30 -13.19 -9.51 -5.03
CA ALA A 30 -13.84 -8.60 -4.09
C ALA A 30 -14.51 -7.44 -4.86
N PRO A 31 -15.85 -7.36 -4.93
CA PRO A 31 -16.55 -6.31 -5.65
C PRO A 31 -16.58 -4.96 -4.92
N GLY A 32 -16.02 -4.89 -3.70
CA GLY A 32 -16.02 -3.72 -2.83
C GLY A 32 -16.13 -4.18 -1.38
N THR A 33 -15.02 -4.09 -0.65
CA THR A 33 -14.88 -4.72 0.67
C THR A 33 -14.10 -3.80 1.58
N ILE A 34 -14.53 -3.72 2.84
CA ILE A 34 -13.81 -3.00 3.89
C ILE A 34 -12.88 -4.02 4.55
N LEU A 35 -11.59 -3.75 4.49
CA LEU A 35 -10.55 -4.61 5.05
C LEU A 35 -9.89 -3.93 6.23
N ARG A 36 -9.52 -4.72 7.25
CA ARG A 36 -8.61 -4.29 8.32
C ARG A 36 -7.22 -4.10 7.73
N ILE A 37 -6.56 -3.02 8.11
CA ILE A 37 -5.17 -2.72 7.77
C ILE A 37 -4.42 -2.25 9.01
N GLU A 38 -3.15 -2.64 9.08
CA GLU A 38 -2.18 -2.21 10.08
C GLU A 38 -1.25 -1.19 9.41
N VAL A 39 -1.09 -0.02 10.01
CA VAL A 39 -0.37 1.14 9.45
C VAL A 39 0.83 1.48 10.33
N ASP A 40 1.98 1.68 9.70
CA ASP A 40 3.13 2.28 10.35
C ASP A 40 2.90 3.80 10.49
N ALA A 41 2.34 4.18 11.63
CA ALA A 41 2.08 5.58 11.97
C ALA A 41 3.37 6.39 12.28
N GLN A 42 4.54 5.76 12.33
CA GLN A 42 5.84 6.46 12.44
C GLN A 42 6.42 6.83 11.06
N HIS A 43 5.93 6.21 9.99
CA HIS A 43 6.31 6.57 8.64
C HIS A 43 5.59 7.85 8.19
N PRO A 44 6.25 8.81 7.51
CA PRO A 44 5.63 10.07 7.08
C PRO A 44 4.35 9.93 6.26
N ILE A 45 4.24 8.87 5.44
CA ILE A 45 3.00 8.56 4.70
C ILE A 45 1.88 8.12 5.65
N GLY A 46 2.18 7.44 6.75
CA GLY A 46 1.20 6.98 7.75
C GLY A 46 0.81 8.03 8.81
N TYR A 47 1.41 9.22 8.80
CA TYR A 47 1.13 10.26 9.80
C TYR A 47 -0.34 10.65 9.89
N GLY A 48 -0.85 10.73 11.12
CA GLY A 48 -2.24 11.06 11.41
C GLY A 48 -3.24 9.93 11.17
N VAL A 49 -2.78 8.72 10.79
CA VAL A 49 -3.61 7.54 10.64
C VAL A 49 -3.50 6.64 11.86
N ALA A 50 -4.61 6.06 12.31
CA ALA A 50 -4.60 5.10 13.41
C ALA A 50 -3.78 3.84 13.03
N PRO A 51 -2.94 3.30 13.94
CA PRO A 51 -2.13 2.11 13.66
C PRO A 51 -2.94 0.89 13.23
N GLU A 52 -4.17 0.74 13.71
CA GLU A 52 -5.14 -0.22 13.22
C GLU A 52 -6.34 0.54 12.66
N THR A 53 -6.68 0.29 11.39
CA THR A 53 -7.78 1.00 10.74
C THR A 53 -8.40 0.18 9.61
N TYR A 54 -9.25 0.83 8.81
CA TYR A 54 -9.99 0.21 7.73
C TYR A 54 -9.65 0.83 6.38
N GLY A 55 -9.46 -0.02 5.37
CA GLY A 55 -9.23 0.38 3.98
C GLY A 55 -10.32 -0.14 3.05
N PHE A 56 -10.69 0.65 2.05
CA PHE A 56 -11.58 0.18 0.99
C PHE A 56 -10.78 -0.50 -0.12
N TYR A 57 -11.21 -1.71 -0.47
CA TYR A 57 -10.58 -2.57 -1.45
C TYR A 57 -11.59 -3.02 -2.51
N ILE A 58 -11.18 -3.00 -3.79
CA ILE A 58 -12.00 -3.45 -4.92
C ILE A 58 -11.10 -4.01 -6.02
N ASN A 59 -10.90 -5.33 -6.00
CA ASN A 59 -10.03 -6.06 -6.94
C ASN A 59 -8.68 -5.35 -7.23
N SER A 60 -8.12 -4.71 -6.20
CA SER A 60 -6.88 -3.94 -6.33
C SER A 60 -5.65 -4.85 -6.11
N PRO A 61 -4.45 -4.40 -6.47
CA PRO A 61 -3.21 -5.08 -6.11
C PRO A 61 -3.00 -5.20 -4.60
N PHE A 62 -2.23 -6.20 -4.20
CA PHE A 62 -1.58 -6.31 -2.90
C PHE A 62 -0.18 -6.89 -3.13
N PHE A 63 0.76 -6.54 -2.25
CA PHE A 63 2.16 -6.59 -2.60
C PHE A 63 3.00 -7.50 -1.71
N SER A 64 4.04 -8.06 -2.30
CA SER A 64 5.21 -8.61 -1.60
C SER A 64 6.47 -7.82 -1.97
N ILE A 65 7.36 -7.65 -1.01
CA ILE A 65 8.71 -7.13 -1.26
C ILE A 65 9.59 -8.28 -1.76
N VAL A 66 10.40 -8.02 -2.78
CA VAL A 66 11.36 -8.97 -3.34
C VAL A 66 12.73 -8.69 -2.76
N GLU A 67 13.34 -9.70 -2.15
CA GLU A 67 14.72 -9.62 -1.68
C GLU A 67 15.70 -9.55 -2.88
N GLY A 68 16.76 -8.73 -2.78
CA GLY A 68 17.84 -8.68 -3.78
C GLY A 68 18.09 -7.32 -4.44
N PHE A 69 17.27 -6.29 -4.18
CA PHE A 69 17.56 -4.92 -4.63
C PHE A 69 18.22 -4.11 -3.50
N ALA A 70 19.53 -4.31 -3.30
CA ALA A 70 20.27 -3.71 -2.18
C ALA A 70 20.33 -2.16 -2.21
N SER A 71 20.07 -1.53 -3.35
CA SER A 71 20.21 -0.08 -3.52
C SER A 71 18.94 0.74 -3.24
N GLN A 72 17.78 0.11 -3.09
CA GLN A 72 16.50 0.82 -2.89
C GLN A 72 15.88 0.46 -1.55
N ARG A 73 15.70 1.46 -0.70
CA ARG A 73 14.98 1.28 0.56
C ARG A 73 13.48 1.18 0.28
N THR A 74 12.91 0.04 0.65
CA THR A 74 11.48 -0.25 0.48
C THR A 74 10.84 -0.45 1.84
N THR A 75 9.78 0.32 2.12
CA THR A 75 9.08 0.31 3.40
C THR A 75 7.62 -0.07 3.19
N VAL A 76 7.13 -1.04 3.97
CA VAL A 76 5.69 -1.35 4.06
C VAL A 76 5.04 -0.32 4.97
N VAL A 77 4.28 0.61 4.38
CA VAL A 77 3.58 1.66 5.14
C VAL A 77 2.29 1.13 5.74
N ALA A 78 1.60 0.24 5.03
CA ALA A 78 0.44 -0.45 5.53
C ALA A 78 0.41 -1.90 5.05
N ARG A 79 -0.07 -2.81 5.89
CA ARG A 79 -0.26 -4.23 5.59
C ARG A 79 -1.65 -4.69 5.99
N TYR A 80 -2.07 -5.82 5.45
CA TYR A 80 -3.20 -6.56 5.99
C TYR A 80 -2.75 -7.33 7.23
N PRO A 81 -3.60 -7.51 8.25
CA PRO A 81 -3.27 -8.33 9.40
C PRO A 81 -3.03 -9.79 8.97
N ASN A 82 -2.37 -10.57 9.83
CA ASN A 82 -2.11 -11.98 9.54
C ASN A 82 -3.38 -12.85 9.59
N THR A 83 -4.45 -12.35 10.19
CA THR A 83 -5.76 -13.02 10.33
C THR A 83 -6.88 -11.98 10.34
N ASN A 84 -8.11 -12.37 10.03
CA ASN A 84 -9.30 -11.50 10.11
C ASN A 84 -9.15 -10.21 9.27
N VAL A 85 -8.68 -10.33 8.03
CA VAL A 85 -8.52 -9.22 7.09
C VAL A 85 -9.88 -8.60 6.73
N ILE A 86 -10.95 -9.38 6.60
CA ILE A 86 -12.28 -8.86 6.23
C ILE A 86 -12.94 -8.17 7.43
N ALA A 87 -13.19 -6.87 7.34
CA ALA A 87 -14.00 -6.14 8.31
C ALA A 87 -15.49 -6.13 7.93
N SER A 88 -15.80 -5.94 6.66
CA SER A 88 -17.17 -5.95 6.13
C SER A 88 -17.20 -6.15 4.62
N GLY A 89 -18.26 -6.82 4.13
CA GLY A 89 -18.46 -7.16 2.73
C GLY A 89 -18.04 -8.60 2.41
N TRP A 90 -17.63 -8.84 1.17
CA TRP A 90 -17.29 -10.17 0.68
C TRP A 90 -15.92 -10.16 0.00
N LEU A 91 -15.07 -11.12 0.35
CA LEU A 91 -13.76 -11.33 -0.26
C LEU A 91 -13.53 -12.85 -0.35
N LYS A 92 -13.16 -13.31 -1.55
CA LYS A 92 -12.64 -14.65 -1.77
C LYS A 92 -11.12 -14.59 -1.82
N GLY A 93 -10.46 -15.57 -1.18
CA GLY A 93 -8.99 -15.64 -1.11
C GLY A 93 -8.39 -14.72 -0.06
N GLU A 94 -9.03 -14.59 1.10
CA GLU A 94 -8.58 -13.74 2.22
C GLU A 94 -7.17 -14.12 2.68
N GLU A 95 -6.89 -15.42 2.75
CA GLU A 95 -5.61 -16.01 3.13
C GLU A 95 -4.45 -15.59 2.21
N LEU A 96 -4.75 -15.23 0.96
CA LEU A 96 -3.73 -14.74 0.01
C LEU A 96 -3.27 -13.32 0.35
N MET A 97 -4.12 -12.55 1.05
CA MET A 97 -3.84 -11.17 1.46
C MET A 97 -3.21 -11.08 2.85
N ALA A 98 -3.41 -12.08 3.71
CA ALA A 98 -2.91 -12.10 5.08
C ALA A 98 -1.41 -11.76 5.17
N GLY A 99 -1.08 -10.75 5.99
CA GLY A 99 0.29 -10.26 6.19
C GLY A 99 0.93 -9.54 4.99
N ARG A 100 0.24 -9.43 3.85
CA ARG A 100 0.76 -8.78 2.63
C ARG A 100 0.66 -7.27 2.73
N ALA A 101 1.51 -6.58 1.96
CA ALA A 101 1.53 -5.12 1.96
C ALA A 101 0.34 -4.55 1.17
N ALA A 102 -0.36 -3.60 1.78
CA ALA A 102 -1.45 -2.83 1.20
C ALA A 102 -0.95 -1.49 0.64
N VAL A 103 0.06 -0.90 1.27
CA VAL A 103 0.74 0.33 0.82
C VAL A 103 2.25 0.18 0.99
N VAL A 104 3.01 0.50 -0.06
CA VAL A 104 4.48 0.41 -0.08
C VAL A 104 5.06 1.75 -0.54
N SER A 105 6.15 2.17 0.10
CA SER A 105 6.99 3.29 -0.30
C SER A 105 8.35 2.77 -0.75
N VAL A 106 8.82 3.20 -1.92
CA VAL A 106 10.13 2.85 -2.48
C VAL A 106 10.91 4.13 -2.73
N GLU A 107 12.08 4.25 -2.09
CA GLU A 107 13.02 5.36 -2.34
C GLU A 107 13.71 5.17 -3.69
N MET A 108 13.78 6.24 -4.48
CA MET A 108 14.42 6.30 -5.79
C MET A 108 15.48 7.40 -5.79
N ASN A 109 16.48 7.29 -6.67
CA ASN A 109 17.51 8.32 -6.82
C ASN A 109 17.38 9.02 -8.19
N PRO A 110 16.83 10.25 -8.26
CA PRO A 110 16.08 10.95 -7.20
C PRO A 110 14.61 10.50 -7.13
N GLY A 111 13.96 10.76 -5.99
CA GLY A 111 12.50 10.70 -5.83
C GLY A 111 11.96 9.49 -5.05
N ARG A 112 10.66 9.22 -5.23
CA ARG A 112 9.95 8.19 -4.46
C ARG A 112 8.76 7.65 -5.23
N VAL A 113 8.53 6.35 -5.12
CA VAL A 113 7.33 5.68 -5.64
C VAL A 113 6.48 5.23 -4.45
N VAL A 114 5.20 5.61 -4.44
CA VAL A 114 4.22 5.14 -3.45
C VAL A 114 3.15 4.33 -4.15
N LEU A 115 3.02 3.06 -3.78
CA LEU A 115 2.06 2.14 -4.35
C LEU A 115 0.91 1.91 -3.37
N PHE A 116 -0.30 2.30 -3.78
CA PHE A 116 -1.53 2.02 -3.04
C PHE A 116 -2.26 0.83 -3.67
N GLY A 117 -2.28 -0.29 -2.97
CA GLY A 117 -3.12 -1.46 -3.21
C GLY A 117 -4.54 -1.31 -2.66
N LEU A 118 -4.80 -0.20 -1.96
CA LEU A 118 -6.12 0.23 -1.53
C LEU A 118 -6.66 1.32 -2.45
N ARG A 119 -7.91 1.72 -2.25
CA ARG A 119 -8.51 2.88 -2.92
C ARG A 119 -8.74 4.01 -1.92
N PRO A 120 -7.68 4.71 -1.45
CA PRO A 120 -7.84 5.77 -0.47
C PRO A 120 -8.59 6.99 -1.00
N GLN A 121 -8.85 7.08 -2.31
CA GLN A 121 -9.65 8.13 -2.94
C GLN A 121 -11.11 7.74 -3.24
N HIS A 122 -11.54 6.51 -2.91
CA HIS A 122 -12.78 5.95 -3.44
C HIS A 122 -14.00 6.82 -3.10
N ARG A 123 -14.56 7.49 -4.12
CA ARG A 123 -15.75 8.36 -4.05
C ARG A 123 -15.68 9.41 -2.93
N ALA A 124 -14.47 9.78 -2.53
CA ALA A 124 -14.21 10.60 -1.36
C ALA A 124 -14.79 10.11 -0.01
N GLN A 125 -15.04 8.80 0.13
CA GLN A 125 -15.64 8.22 1.34
C GLN A 125 -14.60 7.62 2.30
N THR A 126 -13.38 7.37 1.82
CA THR A 126 -12.32 6.63 2.51
C THR A 126 -11.49 7.49 3.48
N HIS A 127 -12.17 8.22 4.35
CA HIS A 127 -11.60 9.18 5.31
C HIS A 127 -10.49 8.60 6.18
N ALA A 128 -10.59 7.32 6.58
CA ALA A 128 -9.57 6.65 7.37
C ALA A 128 -8.21 6.53 6.64
N THR A 129 -8.21 6.45 5.32
CA THR A 129 -7.00 6.25 4.49
C THR A 129 -6.63 7.46 3.63
N PHE A 130 -7.50 8.48 3.59
CA PHE A 130 -7.24 9.73 2.90
C PHE A 130 -5.95 10.43 3.33
N PRO A 131 -5.62 10.52 4.63
CA PRO A 131 -4.39 11.16 5.06
C PRO A 131 -3.16 10.57 4.38
N MET A 132 -3.09 9.25 4.16
CA MET A 132 -1.94 8.65 3.47
C MET A 132 -1.76 9.15 2.04
N LEU A 133 -2.85 9.37 1.30
CA LEU A 133 -2.79 9.92 -0.05
C LEU A 133 -2.29 11.37 -0.02
N PHE A 134 -2.81 12.20 0.87
CA PHE A 134 -2.39 13.59 1.00
C PHE A 134 -0.96 13.72 1.51
N ASN A 135 -0.53 12.89 2.46
CA ASN A 135 0.85 12.83 2.93
C ASN A 135 1.80 12.48 1.78
N ALA A 136 1.45 11.52 0.92
CA ALA A 136 2.26 11.19 -0.25
C ALA A 136 2.39 12.36 -1.24
N LEU A 137 1.30 13.09 -1.51
CA LEU A 137 1.31 14.28 -2.37
C LEU A 137 2.11 15.43 -1.74
N TYR A 138 1.94 15.66 -0.44
CA TYR A 138 2.67 16.68 0.30
C TYR A 138 4.18 16.42 0.27
N LEU A 139 4.61 15.18 0.53
CA LEU A 139 6.02 14.80 0.49
C LEU A 139 6.63 14.94 -0.92
N ALA A 140 5.83 14.67 -1.97
CA ALA A 140 6.28 14.88 -3.34
C ALA A 140 6.55 16.36 -3.66
N ALA A 141 5.83 17.29 -3.03
CA ALA A 141 6.00 18.72 -3.20
C ALA A 141 7.06 19.33 -2.27
N ALA A 142 7.20 18.80 -1.05
CA ALA A 142 8.12 19.32 -0.05
C ALA A 142 9.60 19.02 -0.34
N GLY A 143 9.89 18.11 -1.29
CA GLY A 143 11.22 17.52 -1.47
C GLY A 143 11.58 16.59 -0.31
N ASP A 144 12.59 15.73 -0.47
CA ASP A 144 13.10 14.98 0.67
C ASP A 144 13.68 15.99 1.67
N ALA A 145 12.98 16.18 2.79
CA ALA A 145 13.53 16.94 3.91
C ALA A 145 14.90 16.33 4.25
N PRO A 146 15.95 17.14 4.46
CA PRO A 146 17.28 16.62 4.71
C PRO A 146 17.19 15.65 5.89
N ALA A 147 17.68 14.42 5.67
CA ALA A 147 17.77 13.42 6.72
C ALA A 147 18.47 14.07 7.91
N LYS A 148 17.81 14.08 9.08
CA LYS A 148 18.43 14.58 10.30
C LYS A 148 19.72 13.80 10.51
N THR A 149 20.86 14.45 10.28
CA THR A 149 22.16 13.95 10.70
C THR A 149 22.09 13.77 12.21
N SER A 150 22.11 12.52 12.67
CA SER A 150 22.38 12.19 14.05
C SER A 150 23.80 12.69 14.38
N ASN A 151 23.89 13.55 15.39
CA ASN A 151 25.16 13.99 15.99
C ASN A 151 26.02 12.83 16.47
#